data_AF-A0A365GZG2-F1
#
_entry.id   AF-A0A365GZG2-F1
#
_cell.length_a   1.000
_cell.length_b   1.000
_cell.length_c   1.000
_cell.angle_alpha   90.00
_cell.angle_beta   90.00
_cell.angle_gamma   90.00
#
_symmetry.space_group_name_H-M   'P 1'
#
loop_
_entity.id
_entity.type
_entity.pdbx_description
1 polymer ?
#
loop_
_entity_poly.entity_id
_entity_poly.type
_entity_poly.pdbx_seq_one_letter_code
_entity_poly.pdbx_strand_id
1 'polypeptide(L)'
;MNIDFGADSTFSWYVVLLMLSGVVMLALAAIGGGQSAVERLLNAAFGVGFLGYGVYLGFIFEGGEYMMFFYAFILPVLMLVKFVQSAFGKRQAA
;
A
#
# COMPACT_ATOMS: atom_id res chain seq x y z
N MET A 1 -12.45 -9.33 14.94
CA MET A 1 -11.31 -8.54 14.45
C MET A 1 -10.06 -9.30 14.85
N ASN A 2 -9.19 -9.61 13.90
CA ASN A 2 -8.01 -10.45 14.11
C ASN A 2 -6.76 -9.66 14.52
N ILE A 3 -6.86 -8.32 14.57
CA ILE A 3 -5.79 -7.43 14.99
C ILE A 3 -5.75 -7.40 16.53
N ASP A 4 -4.74 -8.03 17.11
CA ASP A 4 -4.46 -8.05 18.55
C ASP A 4 -2.96 -7.87 18.79
N PHE A 5 -2.57 -6.69 19.25
CA PHE A 5 -1.16 -6.35 19.50
C PHE A 5 -0.57 -7.03 20.74
N GLY A 6 -1.41 -7.53 21.66
CA GLY A 6 -0.97 -8.28 22.83
C GLY A 6 -0.73 -9.76 22.54
N ALA A 7 -1.52 -10.33 21.63
CA ALA A 7 -1.39 -11.73 21.21
C ALA A 7 -0.37 -11.93 20.09
N ASP A 8 -0.48 -11.16 18.99
CA ASP A 8 0.47 -11.20 17.87
C ASP A 8 0.70 -9.79 17.31
N SER A 9 1.72 -9.13 17.87
CA SER A 9 2.13 -7.79 17.45
C SER A 9 2.65 -7.75 16.01
N THR A 10 3.30 -8.81 15.54
CA THR A 10 3.93 -8.85 14.22
C THR A 10 2.86 -8.92 13.13
N PHE A 11 1.89 -9.82 13.29
CA PHE A 11 0.72 -9.91 12.42
C PHE A 11 -0.07 -8.61 12.41
N SER A 12 -0.34 -8.04 13.59
CA SER A 12 -1.12 -6.80 13.71
C SER A 12 -0.44 -5.64 12.99
N TRP A 13 0.88 -5.47 13.13
CA TRP A 13 1.62 -4.47 12.38
C TRP A 13 1.66 -4.75 10.89
N TYR A 14 1.79 -6.01 10.47
CA TYR A 14 1.74 -6.39 9.06
C TYR A 14 0.41 -5.95 8.42
N VAL A 15 -0.73 -6.22 9.08
CA VAL A 15 -2.06 -5.81 8.61
C VAL A 15 -2.20 -4.29 8.56
N VAL A 16 -1.74 -3.57 9.58
CA VAL A 16 -1.75 -2.09 9.58
C VAL A 16 -0.92 -1.51 8.43
N LEU A 17 0.28 -2.04 8.20
CA LEU A 17 1.15 -1.60 7.12
C LEU A 17 0.53 -1.87 5.75
N LEU A 18 -0.13 -3.02 5.56
CA LEU A 18 -0.88 -3.34 4.34
C LEU A 18 -1.98 -2.30 4.08
N MET A 19 -2.82 -2.04 5.09
CA MET A 19 -3.93 -1.08 4.93
C MET A 19 -3.42 0.34 4.66
N LEU A 20 -2.41 0.80 5.41
CA LEU A 20 -1.83 2.13 5.21
C LEU A 20 -1.22 2.27 3.82
N SER A 21 -0.42 1.29 3.39
CA SER A 21 0.21 1.29 2.07
C SER A 21 -0.84 1.25 0.96
N GLY A 22 -1.88 0.43 1.12
CA GLY A 22 -2.98 0.34 0.17
C GLY A 22 -3.70 1.67 -0.02
N VAL A 23 -4.05 2.35 1.09
CA VAL A 23 -4.65 3.69 1.05
C VAL A 23 -3.74 4.71 0.38
N VAL A 24 -2.45 4.73 0.73
CA VAL A 24 -1.47 5.63 0.12
C VAL A 24 -1.39 5.40 -1.39
N MET A 25 -1.24 4.15 -1.84
CA MET A 25 -1.14 3.84 -3.27
C MET A 25 -2.42 4.22 -4.03
N LEU A 26 -3.60 3.95 -3.47
CA LEU A 26 -4.87 4.38 -4.05
C LEU A 26 -4.96 5.91 -4.17
N ALA A 27 -4.50 6.64 -3.15
CA ALA A 27 -4.42 8.10 -3.19
C ALA A 27 -3.45 8.60 -4.28
N LEU A 28 -2.27 7.96 -4.43
CA LEU A 28 -1.32 8.29 -5.50
C LEU A 28 -1.92 8.06 -6.90
N ALA A 29 -2.67 6.97 -7.09
CA ALA A 29 -3.37 6.69 -8.34
C ALA A 29 -4.43 7.76 -8.67
N ALA A 30 -5.20 8.18 -7.66
CA ALA A 30 -6.24 9.18 -7.80
C ALA A 30 -5.67 10.56 -8.12
N ILE A 31 -4.65 11.01 -7.38
CA ILE A 31 -4.03 12.33 -7.55
C ILE A 31 -3.24 12.41 -8.86
N GLY A 32 -2.57 11.33 -9.26
CA GLY A 32 -1.80 11.26 -10.50
C GLY A 32 -0.45 11.99 -10.44
N GLY A 33 -0.39 13.25 -9.99
CA GLY A 33 0.86 13.99 -9.70
C GLY A 33 1.92 13.97 -10.81
N GLY A 34 1.51 13.92 -12.07
CA GLY A 34 2.41 13.85 -13.22
C GLY A 34 3.00 12.47 -13.53
N GLN A 35 2.58 11.41 -12.81
CA GLN A 35 2.86 10.01 -13.13
C GLN A 35 2.16 9.58 -14.44
N SER A 36 2.76 8.63 -15.14
CA SER A 36 2.20 8.00 -16.34
C SER A 36 0.94 7.19 -16.03
N ALA A 37 0.13 6.91 -17.06
CA ALA A 37 -1.06 6.07 -16.93
C ALA A 37 -0.74 4.67 -16.38
N VAL A 38 0.40 4.08 -16.79
CA VAL A 38 0.87 2.78 -16.32
C VAL A 38 1.19 2.83 -14.82
N GLU A 39 1.90 3.86 -14.35
CA GLU A 39 2.22 4.01 -12.92
C GLU A 39 0.97 4.23 -12.07
N ARG A 40 -0.02 4.97 -12.59
CA ARG A 40 -1.31 5.13 -11.91
C ARG A 40 -2.08 3.82 -11.83
N LEU A 41 -2.06 3.03 -12.90
CA LEU A 41 -2.67 1.70 -12.92
C LEU A 41 -1.98 0.75 -11.93
N LEU A 42 -0.64 0.76 -11.87
CA LEU A 42 0.12 -0.01 -10.89
C LEU A 42 -0.24 0.41 -9.46
N ASN A 43 -0.26 1.73 -9.17
CA ASN A 43 -0.71 2.24 -7.87
C ASN A 43 -2.12 1.76 -7.52
N ALA A 44 -3.06 1.80 -8.47
CA ALA A 44 -4.43 1.35 -8.23
C ALA A 44 -4.51 -0.16 -7.98
N ALA A 45 -3.91 -0.98 -8.85
CA ALA A 45 -3.97 -2.43 -8.76
C ALA A 45 -3.34 -2.96 -7.48
N PHE A 46 -2.13 -2.51 -7.16
CA PHE A 46 -1.46 -2.91 -5.92
C PHE A 46 -2.08 -2.25 -4.69
N GLY A 47 -2.61 -1.02 -4.80
CA GLY A 47 -3.34 -0.39 -3.72
C GLY A 47 -4.59 -1.17 -3.30
N VAL A 48 -5.39 -1.62 -4.28
CA VAL A 48 -6.52 -2.53 -4.05
C VAL A 48 -6.05 -3.86 -3.46
N GLY A 49 -4.97 -4.44 -3.98
CA GLY A 49 -4.43 -5.69 -3.46
C GLY A 49 -3.98 -5.60 -2.00
N PHE A 50 -3.23 -4.56 -1.64
CA PHE A 50 -2.74 -4.32 -0.28
C PHE A 50 -3.89 -4.03 0.69
N LEU A 51 -4.78 -3.11 0.31
CA LEU A 51 -5.91 -2.74 1.18
C LEU A 51 -6.88 -3.91 1.33
N GLY A 52 -7.21 -4.58 0.23
CA GLY A 52 -8.09 -5.75 0.21
C GLY A 52 -7.53 -6.90 1.06
N TYR A 53 -6.24 -7.21 0.93
CA TYR A 53 -5.62 -8.26 1.73
C TYR A 53 -5.51 -7.88 3.21
N GLY A 54 -5.17 -6.63 3.53
CA GLY A 54 -5.17 -6.13 4.90
C GLY A 54 -6.57 -6.20 5.54
N VAL A 55 -7.61 -5.78 4.81
CA VAL A 55 -9.01 -5.89 5.27
C VAL A 55 -9.41 -7.35 5.46
N TYR A 56 -9.07 -8.22 4.51
CA TYR A 56 -9.33 -9.66 4.63
C TYR A 56 -8.68 -10.22 5.89
N LEU A 57 -7.38 -10.04 6.07
CA LEU A 57 -6.65 -10.57 7.23
C LEU A 57 -7.11 -9.97 8.56
N GLY A 58 -7.40 -8.67 8.61
CA GLY A 58 -7.74 -7.97 9.86
C GLY A 58 -9.18 -8.18 10.32
N PHE A 59 -10.12 -8.42 9.39
CA PHE A 59 -11.55 -8.36 9.68
C PHE A 59 -12.35 -9.59 9.25
N ILE A 60 -11.89 -10.35 8.25
CA ILE A 60 -12.64 -11.47 7.66
C ILE A 60 -11.99 -12.81 7.99
N PHE A 61 -10.66 -12.86 8.06
CA PHE A 61 -9.91 -14.07 8.32
C PHE A 61 -10.10 -14.56 9.76
N GLU A 62 -10.55 -15.80 9.92
CA GLU A 62 -10.90 -16.41 11.21
C GLU A 62 -9.85 -17.41 11.72
N GLY A 63 -8.80 -17.68 10.93
CA GLY A 63 -7.71 -18.58 11.30
C GLY A 63 -7.23 -19.48 10.14
N GLY A 64 -6.08 -20.12 10.35
CA GLY A 64 -5.39 -20.93 9.35
C GLY A 64 -4.00 -20.38 9.00
N GLU A 65 -3.42 -20.85 7.91
CA GLU A 65 -2.13 -20.35 7.43
C GLU A 65 -2.32 -19.10 6.56
N TYR A 66 -1.43 -18.12 6.76
CA TYR A 66 -1.35 -16.92 5.95
C TYR A 66 0.12 -16.66 5.59
N MET A 67 0.36 -15.93 4.51
CA MET A 67 1.71 -15.59 4.08
C MET A 67 1.97 -14.11 4.29
N MET A 68 3.01 -13.79 5.07
CA MET A 68 3.49 -12.43 5.23
C MET A 68 4.60 -12.13 4.22
N PHE A 69 4.28 -11.32 3.21
CA PHE A 69 5.26 -10.92 2.21
C PHE A 69 5.77 -9.50 2.47
N PHE A 70 6.64 -9.33 3.48
CA PHE A 70 7.16 -8.01 3.87
C PHE A 70 7.95 -7.31 2.74
N TYR A 71 8.58 -8.07 1.84
CA TYR A 71 9.25 -7.51 0.67
C TYR A 71 8.29 -6.74 -0.26
N ALA A 72 6.98 -7.00 -0.20
CA ALA A 72 5.98 -6.25 -0.96
C ALA A 72 6.02 -4.76 -0.63
N PHE A 73 6.35 -4.37 0.61
CA PHE A 73 6.36 -2.98 1.06
C PHE A 73 7.45 -2.12 0.41
N ILE A 74 8.40 -2.71 -0.32
CA ILE A 74 9.34 -1.96 -1.15
C ILE A 74 8.58 -1.21 -2.24
N LEU A 75 7.55 -1.82 -2.82
CA LEU A 75 6.76 -1.24 -3.90
C LEU A 75 6.08 0.10 -3.54
N PRO A 76 5.27 0.20 -2.47
CA PRO A 76 4.64 1.47 -2.09
C PRO A 76 5.66 2.57 -1.81
N VAL A 77 6.82 2.24 -1.21
CA VAL A 77 7.89 3.22 -0.97
C VAL A 77 8.48 3.74 -2.30
N LEU A 78 8.80 2.83 -3.24
CA LEU A 78 9.31 3.22 -4.56
C LEU A 78 8.30 4.07 -5.32
N MET A 79 7.02 3.67 -5.32
CA MET A 79 5.96 4.41 -6.00
C MET A 79 5.77 5.81 -5.39
N LEU A 80 5.86 5.94 -4.07
CA LEU A 80 5.79 7.23 -3.38
C LEU A 80 6.95 8.15 -3.77
N VAL A 81 8.19 7.64 -3.78
CA VAL A 81 9.37 8.41 -4.20
C VAL A 81 9.22 8.89 -5.65
N LYS A 82 8.81 8.00 -6.57
CA LYS A 82 8.57 8.33 -7.97
C LYS A 82 7.48 9.39 -8.14
N PHE A 83 6.41 9.32 -7.33
CA PHE A 83 5.37 10.34 -7.32
C PHE A 83 5.91 11.71 -6.88
N VAL A 84 6.65 11.78 -5.77
CA VAL A 84 7.25 13.03 -5.29
C VAL A 84 8.21 13.61 -6.35
N GLN A 85 9.07 12.78 -6.93
CA GLN A 85 9.96 13.22 -8.01
C GLN A 85 9.19 13.76 -9.22
N SER A 86 8.11 13.09 -9.63
CA SER A 86 7.29 13.50 -10.78
C SER A 86 6.49 14.77 -10.51
N ALA A 87 5.98 14.93 -9.28
CA ALA A 87 5.14 16.05 -8.86
C ALA A 87 5.94 17.33 -8.63
N PHE A 88 7.17 17.23 -8.12
CA PHE A 88 8.02 18.38 -7.79
C PHE A 88 9.15 18.63 -8.78
N GLY A 89 9.70 17.59 -9.43
CA GLY A 89 10.79 17.74 -10.40
C GLY A 89 10.38 18.46 -11.69
N LYS A 90 9.11 18.36 -12.11
CA LYS A 90 8.60 19.09 -13.28
C LYS A 90 8.38 20.59 -13.03
N ARG A 91 8.30 21.03 -11.76
CA ARG A 91 8.11 22.46 -11.42
C ARG A 91 9.36 23.32 -11.60
N GLN A 92 10.54 22.71 -11.78
CA GLN A 92 11.80 23.45 -11.93
C GLN A 92 12.12 23.84 -13.38
N ALA A 93 11.33 23.36 -14.36
CA ALA A 93 11.54 23.60 -15.80
C ALA A 93 10.42 24.44 -16.45
N ALA A 94 9.57 25.11 -15.65
CA ALA A 94 8.48 25.96 -16.11
C ALA A 94 8.71 27.41 -15.70
#